data_AF-A0A0P8XLJ3-F1
#
_entry.id   AF-A0A0P8XLJ3-F1
#
_cell.length_a   1.000
_cell.length_b   1.000
_cell.length_c   1.000
_cell.angle_alpha   90.00
_cell.angle_beta   90.00
_cell.angle_gamma   90.00
#
_symmetry.space_group_name_H-M   'P 1'
#
loop_
_entity.id
_entity.type
_entity.pdbx_description
1 polymer ?
#
loop_
_entity_poly.entity_id
_entity_poly.type
_entity_poly.pdbx_seq_one_letter_code
_entity_poly.pdbx_strand_id
1 'polypeptide(L)'
;MENSTDLRSQQVIDSNDNSIDLKMNMMKRQQLMSKAKKATESLRRKRQMSSEIQKELDKTRQEIEKERNSLKRKQQIAEAQNKYRQNKQQKLRCLFEEIPEAKSFCSQRSTVGRPPIEDDQPLLHKTILEIALFESGADERRRTNLVRSVKTLSDLHKELKKEGFNLSRSATYLRLLPRRSSSIEEKRHVRTVPVKLSIKYLESIPKISFSACNNS
;
A
#
# COMPACT_ATOMS: atom_id res chain seq x y z
N MET A 1 109.97 -8.54 36.32
CA MET A 1 108.98 -7.77 35.53
C MET A 1 107.87 -8.74 35.18
N GLU A 2 106.62 -8.30 35.35
CA GLU A 2 105.42 -8.71 34.57
C GLU A 2 105.03 -10.20 34.63
N ASN A 3 103.91 -10.67 35.21
CA ASN A 3 102.51 -10.23 35.11
C ASN A 3 101.68 -10.90 36.23
N SER A 4 100.86 -10.15 36.98
CA SER A 4 99.97 -10.70 38.03
C SER A 4 98.57 -10.05 38.03
N THR A 5 98.06 -9.69 36.86
CA THR A 5 96.78 -8.95 36.72
C THR A 5 95.72 -9.63 35.86
N ASP A 6 95.91 -10.85 35.33
CA ASP A 6 94.96 -11.44 34.36
C ASP A 6 93.86 -12.34 34.95
N LEU A 7 94.05 -12.96 36.11
CA LEU A 7 93.09 -14.00 36.57
C LEU A 7 91.80 -13.44 37.19
N ARG A 8 91.83 -12.21 37.73
CA ARG A 8 90.65 -11.57 38.36
C ARG A 8 89.74 -10.89 37.32
N SER A 9 90.30 -10.51 36.18
CA SER A 9 89.56 -9.93 35.06
C SER A 9 88.76 -11.00 34.30
N GLN A 10 89.34 -12.20 34.13
CA GLN A 10 88.68 -13.31 33.41
C GLN A 10 87.44 -13.86 34.15
N GLN A 11 87.50 -14.06 35.49
CA GLN A 11 86.37 -14.58 36.28
C GLN A 11 85.17 -13.63 36.37
N VAL A 12 85.40 -12.31 36.27
CA VAL A 12 84.33 -11.29 36.27
C VAL A 12 83.64 -11.22 34.91
N ILE A 13 84.37 -11.47 33.81
CA ILE A 13 83.83 -11.51 32.45
C ILE A 13 82.96 -12.76 32.25
N ASP A 14 83.45 -13.95 32.64
CA ASP A 14 82.73 -15.23 32.50
C ASP A 14 81.44 -15.30 33.34
N SER A 15 81.39 -14.60 34.47
CA SER A 15 80.18 -14.49 35.32
C SER A 15 79.16 -13.49 34.75
N ASN A 16 79.61 -12.47 34.02
CA ASN A 16 78.76 -11.47 33.37
C ASN A 16 78.13 -12.04 32.09
N ASP A 17 78.89 -12.81 31.30
CA ASP A 17 78.44 -13.40 30.05
C ASP A 17 77.33 -14.45 30.28
N ASN A 18 77.47 -15.28 31.32
CA ASN A 18 76.41 -16.20 31.76
C ASN A 18 75.12 -15.48 32.22
N SER A 19 75.24 -14.29 32.82
CA SER A 19 74.09 -13.47 33.25
C SER A 19 73.36 -12.82 32.07
N ILE A 20 74.11 -12.39 31.05
CA ILE A 20 73.58 -11.80 29.83
C ILE A 20 72.81 -12.86 29.02
N ASP A 21 73.36 -14.08 28.91
CA ASP A 21 72.70 -15.19 28.22
C ASP A 21 71.40 -15.63 28.90
N LEU A 22 71.37 -15.67 30.24
CA LEU A 22 70.14 -15.95 30.98
C LEU A 22 69.07 -14.87 30.74
N LYS A 23 69.45 -13.58 30.76
CA LYS A 23 68.55 -12.46 30.48
C LYS A 23 68.03 -12.48 29.05
N MET A 24 68.88 -12.76 28.07
CA MET A 24 68.48 -12.94 26.67
C MET A 24 67.48 -14.09 26.52
N ASN A 25 67.71 -15.21 27.18
CA ASN A 25 66.81 -16.37 27.12
C ASN A 25 65.47 -16.08 27.79
N MET A 26 65.45 -15.36 28.92
CA MET A 26 64.20 -14.90 29.54
C MET A 26 63.43 -13.92 28.64
N MET A 27 64.12 -12.99 27.98
CA MET A 27 63.50 -12.04 27.06
C MET A 27 62.91 -12.76 25.84
N LYS A 28 63.66 -13.70 25.24
CA LYS A 28 63.17 -14.57 24.15
C LYS A 28 61.94 -15.38 24.59
N ARG A 29 61.93 -15.93 25.79
CA ARG A 29 60.78 -16.66 26.36
C ARG A 29 59.56 -15.75 26.55
N GLN A 30 59.74 -14.54 27.07
CA GLN A 30 58.65 -13.56 27.19
C GLN A 30 58.09 -13.16 25.82
N GLN A 31 58.95 -12.96 24.83
CA GLN A 31 58.54 -12.69 23.46
C GLN A 31 57.76 -13.87 22.85
N LEU A 32 58.20 -15.11 23.06
CA LEU A 32 57.47 -16.31 22.62
C LEU A 32 56.10 -16.43 23.28
N MET A 33 56.01 -16.20 24.59
CA MET A 33 54.75 -16.23 25.33
C MET A 33 53.78 -15.13 24.86
N SER A 34 54.28 -13.92 24.59
CA SER A 34 53.45 -12.84 24.06
C SER A 34 52.97 -13.12 22.63
N LYS A 35 53.81 -13.73 21.78
CA LYS A 35 53.43 -14.18 20.43
C LYS A 35 52.36 -15.28 20.49
N ALA A 36 52.52 -16.27 21.36
CA ALA A 36 51.54 -17.33 21.57
C ALA A 36 50.18 -16.78 22.04
N LYS A 37 50.17 -15.85 23.01
CA LYS A 37 48.95 -15.16 23.47
C LYS A 37 48.24 -14.44 22.32
N LYS A 38 48.96 -13.63 21.54
CA LYS A 38 48.40 -12.94 20.36
C LYS A 38 47.80 -13.91 19.33
N ALA A 39 48.47 -15.03 19.07
CA ALA A 39 47.97 -16.06 18.15
C ALA A 39 46.67 -16.68 18.66
N THR A 40 46.60 -17.06 19.94
CA THR A 40 45.37 -17.64 20.54
C THR A 40 44.19 -16.67 20.53
N GLU A 41 44.43 -15.39 20.81
CA GLU A 41 43.39 -14.37 20.78
C GLU A 41 42.86 -14.12 19.37
N SER A 42 43.74 -14.14 18.36
CA SER A 42 43.34 -14.03 16.95
C SER A 42 42.46 -15.21 16.50
N LEU A 43 42.76 -16.43 16.96
CA LEU A 43 41.95 -17.62 16.70
C LEU A 43 40.58 -17.55 17.38
N ARG A 44 40.53 -17.04 18.62
CA ARG A 44 39.27 -16.81 19.35
C ARG A 44 38.37 -15.82 18.60
N ARG A 45 38.92 -14.70 18.13
CA ARG A 45 38.18 -13.71 17.34
C ARG A 45 37.65 -14.30 16.03
N LYS A 46 38.48 -15.05 15.28
CA LYS A 46 38.04 -15.73 14.05
C LYS A 46 36.89 -16.71 14.29
N ARG A 47 36.93 -17.48 15.38
CA ARG A 47 35.84 -18.40 15.76
C ARG A 47 34.55 -17.66 16.13
N GLN A 48 34.65 -16.55 16.85
CA GLN A 48 33.50 -15.72 17.19
C GLN A 48 32.84 -15.13 15.94
N MET A 49 33.63 -14.52 15.05
CA MET A 49 33.14 -14.01 13.77
C MET A 49 32.46 -15.10 12.93
N SER A 50 33.03 -16.30 12.86
CA SER A 50 32.43 -17.43 12.15
C SER A 50 31.08 -17.84 12.74
N SER A 51 30.93 -17.78 14.07
CA SER A 51 29.67 -18.10 14.74
C SER A 51 28.59 -17.05 14.54
N GLU A 52 28.98 -15.77 14.42
CA GLU A 52 28.08 -14.66 14.14
C GLU A 52 27.56 -14.72 12.69
N ILE A 53 28.46 -14.96 11.73
CA ILE A 53 28.11 -15.19 10.32
C ILE A 53 27.12 -16.36 10.19
N GLN A 54 27.34 -17.45 10.92
CA GLN A 54 26.43 -18.60 10.89
C GLN A 54 25.03 -18.24 11.40
N LYS A 55 24.93 -17.46 12.47
CA LYS A 55 23.63 -16.99 13.00
C LYS A 55 22.91 -16.08 12.01
N GLU A 56 23.62 -15.21 11.30
CA GLU A 56 23.03 -14.36 10.26
C GLU A 56 22.56 -15.16 9.05
N LEU A 57 23.32 -16.17 8.63
CA LEU A 57 22.89 -17.12 7.59
C LEU A 57 21.63 -17.88 8.00
N ASP A 58 21.52 -18.31 9.25
CA ASP A 58 20.33 -19.02 9.72
C ASP A 58 19.11 -18.10 9.82
N LYS A 59 19.29 -16.85 10.26
CA LYS A 59 18.21 -15.82 10.26
C LYS A 59 17.71 -15.53 8.85
N THR A 60 18.62 -15.26 7.91
CA THR A 60 18.26 -14.95 6.52
C THR A 60 17.56 -16.14 5.85
N ARG A 61 17.98 -17.38 6.13
CA ARG A 61 17.27 -18.60 5.69
C ARG A 61 15.83 -18.66 6.22
N GLN A 62 15.62 -18.37 7.50
CA GLN A 62 14.28 -18.34 8.09
C GLN A 62 13.40 -17.24 7.49
N GLU A 63 13.97 -16.06 7.20
CA GLU A 63 13.24 -14.97 6.54
C GLU A 63 12.82 -15.36 5.12
N ILE A 64 13.72 -15.94 4.34
CA ILE A 64 13.42 -16.46 3.00
C ILE A 64 12.27 -17.47 3.07
N GLU A 65 12.27 -18.37 4.05
CA GLU A 65 11.21 -19.36 4.21
C GLU A 65 9.86 -18.72 4.58
N LYS A 66 9.85 -17.76 5.50
CA LYS A 66 8.65 -16.99 5.86
C LYS A 66 8.07 -16.24 4.66
N GLU A 67 8.92 -15.59 3.87
CA GLU A 67 8.51 -14.88 2.66
C GLU A 67 7.96 -15.82 1.61
N ARG A 68 8.60 -16.98 1.38
CA ARG A 68 8.09 -18.03 0.49
C ARG A 68 6.71 -18.51 0.90
N ASN A 69 6.48 -18.74 2.19
CA ASN A 69 5.18 -19.16 2.71
C ASN A 69 4.12 -18.05 2.57
N SER A 70 4.49 -16.80 2.83
CA SER A 70 3.63 -15.63 2.61
C SER A 70 3.23 -15.49 1.14
N LEU A 71 4.18 -15.67 0.23
CA LEU A 71 3.94 -15.62 -1.22
C LEU A 71 2.99 -16.73 -1.66
N LYS A 72 3.25 -17.99 -1.25
CA LYS A 72 2.36 -19.12 -1.55
C LYS A 72 0.93 -18.86 -1.08
N ARG A 73 0.75 -18.31 0.12
CA ARG A 73 -0.57 -17.96 0.65
C ARG A 73 -1.26 -16.88 -0.19
N LYS A 74 -0.53 -15.84 -0.60
CA LYS A 74 -1.07 -14.78 -1.48
C LYS A 74 -1.49 -15.33 -2.85
N GLN A 75 -0.70 -16.24 -3.42
CA GLN A 75 -1.02 -16.92 -4.68
C GLN A 75 -2.31 -17.74 -4.56
N GLN A 76 -2.42 -18.58 -3.52
CA GLN A 76 -3.63 -19.37 -3.26
C GLN A 76 -4.87 -18.48 -3.07
N ILE A 77 -4.75 -17.37 -2.35
CA ILE A 77 -5.86 -16.42 -2.19
C ILE A 77 -6.23 -15.80 -3.54
N ALA A 78 -5.24 -15.41 -4.36
CA ALA A 78 -5.49 -14.84 -5.68
C ALA A 78 -6.20 -15.84 -6.62
N GLU A 79 -5.76 -17.10 -6.61
CA GLU A 79 -6.39 -18.20 -7.36
C GLU A 79 -7.82 -18.45 -6.89
N ALA A 80 -8.05 -18.55 -5.57
CA ALA A 80 -9.38 -18.72 -5.00
C ALA A 80 -10.32 -17.56 -5.36
N GLN A 81 -9.81 -16.32 -5.30
CA GLN A 81 -10.57 -15.13 -5.72
C GLN A 81 -10.89 -15.16 -7.22
N ASN A 82 -9.93 -15.55 -8.07
CA ASN A 82 -10.17 -15.71 -9.51
C ASN A 82 -11.23 -16.76 -9.78
N LYS A 83 -11.15 -17.94 -9.16
CA LYS A 83 -12.14 -19.00 -9.28
C LYS A 83 -13.53 -18.54 -8.82
N TYR A 84 -13.61 -17.82 -7.70
CA TYR A 84 -14.86 -17.23 -7.24
C TYR A 84 -15.44 -16.23 -8.25
N ARG A 85 -14.61 -15.32 -8.79
CA ARG A 85 -15.01 -14.35 -9.81
C ARG A 85 -15.53 -15.04 -11.07
N GLN A 86 -14.84 -16.07 -11.56
CA GLN A 86 -15.25 -16.86 -12.73
C GLN A 86 -16.58 -17.58 -12.48
N ASN A 87 -16.71 -18.29 -11.36
CA ASN A 87 -17.96 -18.98 -11.00
C ASN A 87 -19.12 -18.01 -10.87
N LYS A 88 -18.91 -16.83 -10.28
CA LYS A 88 -19.93 -15.79 -10.17
C LYS A 88 -20.34 -15.28 -11.56
N GLN A 89 -19.38 -15.00 -12.44
CA GLN A 89 -19.67 -14.57 -13.81
C GLN A 89 -20.42 -15.65 -14.60
N GLN A 90 -20.05 -16.92 -14.45
CA GLN A 90 -20.74 -18.03 -15.12
C GLN A 90 -22.19 -18.16 -14.62
N LYS A 91 -22.42 -18.10 -13.30
CA LYS A 91 -23.79 -18.10 -12.75
C LYS A 91 -24.61 -16.92 -13.27
N LEU A 92 -24.02 -15.73 -13.34
CA LEU A 92 -24.70 -14.57 -13.92
C LEU A 92 -25.02 -14.77 -15.41
N ARG A 93 -24.12 -15.39 -16.18
CA ARG A 93 -24.38 -15.74 -17.58
C ARG A 93 -25.56 -16.70 -17.71
N CYS A 94 -25.61 -17.78 -16.95
CA CYS A 94 -26.73 -18.72 -16.94
C CYS A 94 -28.05 -18.02 -16.57
N LEU A 95 -28.05 -17.17 -15.54
CA LEU A 95 -29.24 -16.40 -15.15
C LEU A 95 -29.72 -15.44 -16.26
N PHE A 96 -28.80 -14.87 -17.05
CA PHE A 96 -29.16 -14.01 -18.18
C PHE A 96 -29.67 -14.79 -19.39
N GLU A 97 -29.31 -16.07 -19.53
CA GLU A 97 -29.89 -16.97 -20.54
C GLU A 97 -31.32 -17.37 -20.14
N GLU A 98 -31.56 -17.65 -18.86
CA GLU A 98 -32.89 -18.00 -18.33
C GLU A 98 -33.85 -16.81 -18.29
N ILE A 99 -33.37 -15.64 -17.87
CA ILE A 99 -34.18 -14.42 -17.73
C ILE A 99 -33.47 -13.26 -18.45
N PRO A 100 -33.73 -13.04 -19.75
CA PRO A 100 -33.05 -12.00 -20.52
C PRO A 100 -33.37 -10.59 -19.99
N GLU A 101 -34.54 -10.38 -19.38
CA GLU A 101 -34.89 -9.09 -18.76
C GLU A 101 -33.99 -8.74 -17.56
N ALA A 102 -33.55 -9.74 -16.79
CA ALA A 102 -32.67 -9.56 -15.64
C ALA A 102 -31.30 -8.99 -16.04
N LYS A 103 -30.89 -9.17 -17.29
CA LYS A 103 -29.65 -8.61 -17.84
C LYS A 103 -29.64 -7.09 -17.78
N SER A 104 -30.78 -6.43 -17.98
CA SER A 104 -30.85 -4.96 -17.93
C SER A 104 -30.66 -4.41 -16.51
N PHE A 105 -31.17 -5.11 -15.50
CA PHE A 105 -31.08 -4.72 -14.09
C PHE A 105 -29.76 -5.12 -13.41
N CYS A 106 -29.18 -6.26 -13.81
CA CYS A 106 -28.00 -6.84 -13.18
C CYS A 106 -26.72 -6.73 -14.02
N SER A 107 -26.75 -6.01 -15.15
CA SER A 107 -25.58 -5.84 -16.02
C SER A 107 -24.39 -5.28 -15.22
N GLN A 108 -23.38 -6.11 -15.01
CA GLN A 108 -22.07 -5.63 -14.58
C GLN A 108 -21.52 -4.78 -15.73
N ARG A 109 -21.50 -3.46 -15.52
CA ARG A 109 -20.93 -2.50 -16.48
C ARG A 109 -19.52 -2.92 -16.88
N SER A 110 -19.21 -2.78 -18.16
CA SER A 110 -17.88 -3.10 -18.72
C SER A 110 -16.78 -2.22 -18.15
N THR A 111 -17.13 -1.00 -17.72
CA THR A 111 -16.20 -0.01 -17.19
C THR A 111 -16.53 0.36 -15.75
N VAL A 112 -15.49 0.63 -14.96
CA VAL A 112 -15.63 1.14 -13.59
C VAL A 112 -16.02 2.61 -13.60
N GLY A 113 -16.85 3.02 -12.64
CA GLY A 113 -17.22 4.42 -12.42
C GLY A 113 -18.63 4.80 -12.90
N ARG A 114 -18.89 6.11 -12.91
CA ARG A 114 -20.15 6.68 -13.39
C ARG A 114 -20.24 6.50 -14.91
N PRO A 115 -21.36 6.00 -15.44
CA PRO A 115 -21.51 5.77 -16.87
C PRO A 115 -21.56 7.13 -17.58
N PRO A 116 -21.14 7.18 -18.85
CA PRO A 116 -21.27 8.38 -19.66
C PRO A 116 -22.74 8.79 -19.76
N ILE A 117 -23.02 10.09 -19.76
CA ILE A 117 -24.40 10.58 -19.95
C ILE A 117 -24.90 10.27 -21.36
N GLU A 118 -23.97 10.14 -22.31
CA GLU A 118 -24.19 9.75 -23.70
C GLU A 118 -24.84 8.36 -23.81
N ASP A 119 -24.44 7.43 -22.94
CA ASP A 119 -24.92 6.05 -22.97
C ASP A 119 -26.24 5.90 -22.19
N ASP A 120 -26.33 6.50 -21.00
CA ASP A 120 -27.50 6.36 -20.12
C ASP A 120 -28.69 7.23 -20.55
N GLN A 121 -28.43 8.46 -21.03
CA GLN A 121 -29.45 9.47 -21.31
C GLN A 121 -29.08 10.30 -22.56
N PRO A 122 -29.03 9.69 -23.76
CA PRO A 122 -28.57 10.34 -24.98
C PRO A 122 -29.41 11.56 -25.37
N LEU A 123 -30.72 11.51 -25.13
CA LEU A 123 -31.62 12.62 -25.41
C LEU A 123 -31.27 13.85 -24.56
N LEU A 124 -31.10 13.67 -23.26
CA LEU A 124 -30.70 14.75 -22.36
C LEU A 124 -29.33 15.31 -22.73
N HIS A 125 -28.38 14.45 -23.09
CA HIS A 125 -27.06 14.89 -23.54
C HIS A 125 -27.16 15.78 -24.78
N LYS A 126 -27.93 15.37 -25.80
CA LYS A 126 -28.17 16.16 -27.01
C LYS A 126 -28.81 17.51 -26.70
N THR A 127 -29.84 17.55 -25.85
CA THR A 127 -30.51 18.80 -25.48
C THR A 127 -29.59 19.74 -24.70
N ILE A 128 -28.75 19.21 -23.79
CA ILE A 128 -27.72 20.02 -23.11
C ILE A 128 -26.75 20.62 -24.13
N LEU A 129 -26.29 19.81 -25.10
CA LEU A 129 -25.40 20.29 -26.15
C LEU A 129 -26.07 21.37 -26.99
N GLU A 130 -27.32 21.19 -27.42
CA GLU A 130 -28.07 22.17 -28.19
C GLU A 130 -28.23 23.50 -27.44
N ILE A 131 -28.67 23.45 -26.19
CA ILE A 131 -28.81 24.65 -25.33
C ILE A 131 -27.46 25.34 -25.12
N ALA A 132 -26.38 24.58 -24.93
CA ALA A 132 -25.06 25.11 -24.59
C ALA A 132 -24.22 25.53 -25.82
N LEU A 133 -24.48 24.94 -26.99
CA LEU A 133 -23.73 25.13 -28.24
C LEU A 133 -24.44 26.03 -29.25
N PHE A 134 -25.62 26.56 -28.94
CA PHE A 134 -26.39 27.36 -29.90
C PHE A 134 -25.52 28.42 -30.60
N GLU A 135 -25.67 28.46 -31.92
CA GLU A 135 -24.83 29.16 -32.87
C GLU A 135 -24.77 30.66 -32.58
N SER A 136 -23.58 31.23 -32.76
CA SER A 136 -23.33 32.66 -32.89
C SER A 136 -24.08 33.21 -34.12
N GLY A 137 -25.40 33.34 -34.04
CA GLY A 137 -26.19 34.08 -34.99
C GLY A 137 -25.86 35.56 -34.84
N ALA A 138 -24.97 36.07 -35.68
CA ALA A 138 -24.79 37.50 -35.85
C ALA A 138 -26.09 38.07 -36.45
N ASP A 139 -26.78 38.93 -35.70
CA ASP A 139 -27.77 39.84 -36.27
C ASP A 139 -26.99 41.00 -36.91
N GLU A 140 -27.02 41.08 -38.25
CA GLU A 140 -26.37 42.12 -39.06
C GLU A 140 -26.82 43.54 -38.69
N ARG A 141 -27.92 43.72 -37.93
CA ARG A 141 -28.56 45.04 -37.77
C ARG A 141 -28.84 45.56 -36.37
N ARG A 142 -28.65 44.80 -35.28
CA ARG A 142 -28.99 45.33 -33.94
C ARG A 142 -28.01 44.95 -32.83
N ARG A 143 -27.60 45.99 -32.10
CA ARG A 143 -26.87 45.98 -30.83
C ARG A 143 -27.66 45.31 -29.69
N THR A 144 -27.96 44.03 -29.79
CA THR A 144 -28.35 43.22 -28.63
C THR A 144 -27.57 41.93 -28.71
N ASN A 145 -26.46 41.89 -27.98
CA ASN A 145 -25.66 40.70 -27.80
C ASN A 145 -26.58 39.54 -27.37
N LEU A 146 -26.88 38.60 -28.28
CA LEU A 146 -27.40 37.28 -27.91
C LEU A 146 -26.21 36.49 -27.37
N VAL A 147 -25.77 36.92 -26.18
CA VAL A 147 -24.77 36.27 -25.37
C VAL A 147 -25.34 34.91 -25.01
N ARG A 148 -24.61 33.83 -25.34
CA ARG A 148 -24.71 32.48 -24.77
C ARG A 148 -25.86 32.36 -23.78
N SER A 149 -27.01 31.86 -24.24
CA SER A 149 -28.29 31.85 -23.51
C SER A 149 -28.17 31.29 -22.09
N VAL A 150 -27.18 30.43 -21.87
CA VAL A 150 -26.88 29.81 -20.59
C VAL A 150 -25.44 30.14 -20.16
N LYS A 151 -25.32 31.00 -19.14
CA LYS A 151 -24.02 31.32 -18.49
C LYS A 151 -23.81 30.51 -17.22
N THR A 152 -24.88 30.29 -16.46
CA THR A 152 -24.82 29.60 -15.17
C THR A 152 -25.54 28.26 -15.22
N LEU A 153 -25.18 27.35 -14.32
CA LEU A 153 -25.87 26.08 -14.15
C LEU A 153 -27.36 26.26 -13.79
N SER A 154 -27.71 27.38 -13.14
CA SER A 154 -29.10 27.74 -12.87
C SER A 154 -29.89 28.03 -14.14
N ASP A 155 -29.28 28.71 -15.10
CA ASP A 155 -29.90 29.04 -16.38
C ASP A 155 -30.10 27.76 -17.19
N LEU A 156 -29.09 26.88 -17.22
CA LEU A 156 -29.19 25.57 -17.86
C LEU A 156 -30.35 24.76 -17.27
N HIS A 157 -30.46 24.73 -15.94
CA HIS A 157 -31.50 24.00 -15.25
C HIS A 157 -32.90 24.54 -15.59
N LYS A 158 -33.06 25.86 -15.75
CA LYS A 158 -34.33 26.47 -16.17
C LYS A 158 -34.68 26.09 -17.61
N GLU A 159 -33.72 26.15 -18.54
CA GLU A 159 -33.96 25.76 -19.94
C GLU A 159 -34.30 24.27 -20.06
N LEU A 160 -33.56 23.38 -19.36
CA LEU A 160 -33.90 21.96 -19.32
C LEU A 160 -35.31 21.69 -18.77
N LYS A 161 -35.77 22.50 -17.82
CA LYS A 161 -37.14 22.39 -17.29
C LYS A 161 -38.19 22.82 -18.32
N LYS A 162 -37.90 23.81 -19.18
CA LYS A 162 -38.79 24.21 -20.28
C LYS A 162 -38.89 23.13 -21.35
N GLU A 163 -37.78 22.45 -21.64
CA GLU A 163 -37.72 21.28 -22.53
C GLU A 163 -38.39 20.02 -21.93
N GLY A 164 -39.02 20.13 -20.75
CA GLY A 164 -39.80 19.05 -20.14
C GLY A 164 -38.99 18.10 -19.25
N PHE A 165 -37.70 18.34 -19.00
CA PHE A 165 -36.91 17.51 -18.11
C PHE A 165 -37.18 17.83 -16.63
N ASN A 166 -37.69 16.85 -15.87
CA ASN A 166 -37.87 16.96 -14.43
C ASN A 166 -36.61 16.54 -13.67
N LEU A 167 -35.60 17.40 -13.66
CA LEU A 167 -34.32 17.19 -12.96
C LEU A 167 -34.26 18.06 -11.71
N SER A 168 -33.61 17.61 -10.64
CA SER A 168 -33.24 18.52 -9.56
C SER A 168 -31.99 19.31 -9.93
N ARG A 169 -31.80 20.50 -9.33
CA ARG A 169 -30.61 21.33 -9.55
C ARG A 169 -29.30 20.59 -9.22
N SER A 170 -29.28 19.81 -8.14
CA SER A 170 -28.14 18.97 -7.78
C SER A 170 -27.91 17.85 -8.79
N ALA A 171 -28.97 17.27 -9.33
CA ALA A 171 -28.87 16.22 -10.33
C ALA A 171 -28.40 16.74 -11.69
N THR A 172 -28.63 18.00 -12.03
CA THR A 172 -28.00 18.68 -13.19
C THR A 172 -26.49 18.80 -12.98
N TYR A 173 -26.05 19.22 -11.79
CA TYR A 173 -24.63 19.30 -11.44
C TYR A 173 -23.94 17.93 -11.51
N LEU A 174 -24.53 16.90 -10.90
CA LEU A 174 -23.99 15.54 -10.93
C LEU A 174 -23.84 15.01 -12.36
N ARG A 175 -24.76 15.39 -13.25
CA ARG A 175 -24.76 14.95 -14.65
C ARG A 175 -23.65 15.54 -15.49
N LEU A 176 -23.26 16.78 -15.19
CA LEU A 176 -22.17 17.52 -15.84
C LEU A 176 -20.79 17.27 -15.23
N LEU A 177 -20.70 16.44 -14.19
CA LEU A 177 -19.41 16.13 -13.58
C LEU A 177 -18.42 15.58 -14.62
N PRO A 178 -17.12 15.90 -14.49
CA PRO A 178 -16.10 15.41 -15.41
C PRO A 178 -16.14 13.90 -15.60
N ARG A 179 -15.80 13.47 -16.83
CA ARG A 179 -15.83 12.07 -17.23
C ARG A 179 -15.00 11.22 -16.24
N ARG A 180 -15.63 10.20 -15.66
CA ARG A 180 -15.06 9.29 -14.66
C ARG A 180 -14.75 9.91 -13.29
N SER A 181 -15.42 10.98 -12.87
CA SER A 181 -15.38 11.43 -11.48
C SER A 181 -15.75 10.25 -10.56
N SER A 182 -14.77 9.74 -9.81
CA SER A 182 -15.00 8.60 -8.93
C SER A 182 -15.41 9.13 -7.56
N SER A 183 -16.51 8.61 -7.01
CA SER A 183 -16.81 8.79 -5.58
C SER A 183 -15.91 7.93 -4.68
N ILE A 184 -14.98 7.19 -5.28
CA ILE A 184 -13.95 6.40 -4.57
C ILE A 184 -12.85 7.31 -4.03
N GLU A 185 -12.48 8.38 -4.76
CA GLU A 185 -11.49 9.36 -4.27
C GLU A 185 -12.03 10.24 -3.14
N GLU A 186 -13.35 10.47 -3.09
CA GLU A 186 -14.01 11.20 -1.98
C GLU A 186 -14.27 10.32 -0.75
N LYS A 187 -14.22 8.99 -0.89
CA LYS A 187 -14.33 8.02 0.21
C LYS A 187 -12.96 7.60 0.74
N ARG A 188 -12.08 8.54 1.06
CA ARG A 188 -11.20 8.27 2.21
C ARG A 188 -12.14 8.15 3.42
N HIS A 189 -12.57 6.92 3.69
CA HIS A 189 -13.19 6.56 4.95
C HIS A 189 -12.26 7.09 6.03
N VAL A 190 -12.64 8.20 6.68
CA VAL A 190 -12.34 8.30 8.10
C VAL A 190 -13.02 7.06 8.67
N ARG A 191 -12.23 6.05 9.05
CA ARG A 191 -12.72 4.95 9.88
C ARG A 191 -13.12 5.61 11.20
N THR A 192 -14.31 6.20 11.26
CA THR A 192 -14.94 6.50 12.53
C THR A 192 -15.20 5.15 13.16
N VAL A 193 -14.37 4.81 14.14
CA VAL A 193 -14.57 3.63 14.98
C VAL A 193 -15.97 3.76 15.60
N PRO A 194 -16.81 2.72 15.56
CA PRO A 194 -18.11 2.78 16.24
C PRO A 194 -17.88 3.04 17.72
N VAL A 195 -18.35 4.19 18.20
CA VAL A 195 -18.41 4.51 19.62
C VAL A 195 -19.66 3.85 20.18
N LYS A 196 -19.52 3.05 21.24
CA LYS A 196 -20.66 2.48 21.96
C LYS A 196 -21.40 3.62 22.67
N LEU A 197 -22.59 3.95 22.20
CA LEU A 197 -23.50 4.83 22.94
C LEU A 197 -24.05 4.04 24.13
N SER A 198 -23.86 4.55 25.34
CA SER A 198 -24.37 3.92 26.55
C SER A 198 -25.90 3.85 26.53
N ILE A 199 -26.42 2.65 26.80
CA ILE A 199 -27.83 2.25 26.81
C ILE A 199 -28.56 2.89 28.01
N LYS A 200 -28.60 4.22 28.11
CA LYS A 200 -29.44 4.91 29.10
C LYS A 200 -30.70 5.52 28.48
N TYR A 201 -30.81 5.56 27.15
CA TYR A 201 -31.89 6.21 26.41
C TYR A 201 -32.73 5.27 25.54
N LEU A 202 -32.40 3.97 25.51
CA LEU A 202 -33.12 2.98 24.69
C LEU A 202 -34.30 2.32 25.41
N GLU A 203 -34.39 2.46 26.73
CA GLU A 203 -35.52 1.96 27.52
C GLU A 203 -36.77 2.83 27.37
N SER A 204 -36.62 4.07 26.88
CA SER A 204 -37.75 4.98 26.63
C SER A 204 -38.35 4.85 25.23
N ILE A 205 -37.83 3.96 24.37
CA ILE A 205 -38.39 3.76 23.03
C ILE A 205 -39.43 2.63 23.10
N PRO A 206 -40.73 2.92 22.83
CA PRO A 206 -41.75 1.88 22.82
C PRO A 206 -41.45 0.84 21.74
N LYS A 207 -41.35 -0.42 22.14
CA LYS A 207 -41.09 -1.55 21.25
C LYS A 207 -42.34 -1.79 20.39
N ILE A 208 -42.23 -1.55 19.08
CA ILE A 208 -43.26 -1.90 18.11
C ILE A 208 -43.19 -3.41 17.87
N SER A 209 -44.21 -4.15 18.33
CA SER A 209 -44.36 -5.58 18.05
C SER A 209 -44.89 -5.77 16.63
N PHE A 210 -44.10 -6.38 15.74
CA PHE A 210 -44.59 -6.87 14.46
C PHE A 210 -45.11 -8.31 14.64
N SER A 211 -46.41 -8.51 14.49
CA SER A 211 -47.03 -9.82 14.39
C SER A 211 -46.70 -10.43 13.03
N ALA A 212 -46.09 -11.61 13.02
CA ALA A 212 -45.85 -12.37 11.81
C ALA A 212 -47.20 -12.88 11.25
N CYS A 213 -47.57 -12.43 10.05
CA CYS A 213 -48.61 -13.10 9.26
C CYS A 213 -48.01 -14.38 8.67
N ASN A 214 -48.52 -15.53 9.13
CA ASN A 214 -48.26 -16.82 8.51
C ASN A 214 -49.09 -16.88 7.22
N ASN A 215 -48.42 -16.96 6.07
CA ASN A 215 -49.10 -17.19 4.80
C ASN A 215 -49.57 -18.65 4.73
N SER A 216 -50.87 -18.80 4.45
CA SER A 216 -51.54 -20.05 4.07
C SER A 216 -51.24 -20.42 2.63
#